data_AF-A0A1Y1U5Q6-F1
#
_entry.id   AF-A0A1Y1U5Q6-F1
#
_cell.length_a   1.000
_cell.length_b   1.000
_cell.length_c   1.000
_cell.angle_alpha   90.00
_cell.angle_beta   90.00
_cell.angle_gamma   90.00
#
_symmetry.space_group_name_H-M   'P 1'
#
loop_
_entity.id
_entity.type
_entity.pdbx_description
1 polymer ?
#
loop_
_entity_poly.entity_id
_entity_poly.type
_entity_poly.pdbx_seq_one_letter_code
_entity_poly.pdbx_strand_id
1 'polypeptide(L)'
;MRIIKWFILILISITKIYCSPYNHLDIQLALLILSAGDHDGNIVKDANLEFMKINISKDPSNKVEKDIIDIIPSLREIRKHENDIERQNQRIEIKFKELYK
;
A
#
# COMPACT_ATOMS: atom_id res chain seq x y z
N MET A 1 47.02 1.79 7.35
CA MET A 1 45.87 1.94 8.29
C MET A 1 44.92 3.10 7.97
N ARG A 2 45.39 4.29 7.54
CA ARG A 2 44.49 5.43 7.20
C ARG A 2 43.53 5.15 6.02
N ILE A 3 44.00 4.51 4.94
CA ILE A 3 43.19 4.19 3.75
C ILE A 3 42.05 3.21 4.07
N ILE A 4 42.29 2.20 4.90
CA ILE A 4 41.25 1.25 5.33
C ILE A 4 40.14 1.97 6.11
N LYS A 5 40.48 2.95 6.97
CA LYS A 5 39.48 3.76 7.68
C LYS A 5 38.60 4.57 6.73
N TRP A 6 39.19 5.19 5.71
CA TRP A 6 38.43 5.92 4.69
C TRP A 6 37.55 5.00 3.85
N PHE A 7 38.06 3.80 3.51
CA PHE A 7 37.30 2.79 2.78
C PHE A 7 36.07 2.33 3.58
N ILE A 8 36.23 2.06 4.88
CA ILE A 8 35.12 1.69 5.77
C ILE A 8 34.08 2.83 5.88
N LEU A 9 34.52 4.08 5.99
CA LEU A 9 33.62 5.25 6.04
C LEU A 9 32.80 5.44 4.77
N ILE A 10 33.42 5.22 3.60
CA ILE A 10 32.74 5.26 2.30
C ILE A 10 31.72 4.12 2.22
N LEU A 11 32.09 2.91 2.65
CA LEU A 11 31.19 1.75 2.64
C LEU A 11 29.94 1.97 3.51
N ILE A 12 30.10 2.54 4.71
CA ILE A 12 28.99 2.85 5.63
C ILE A 12 28.08 3.94 5.06
N SER A 13 28.64 4.90 4.34
CA SER A 13 27.86 5.97 3.70
C SER A 13 27.00 5.43 2.56
N ILE A 14 27.56 4.51 1.75
CA ILE A 14 26.83 3.86 0.65
C ILE A 14 25.70 2.97 1.18
N THR A 15 25.95 2.16 2.22
CA THR A 15 24.91 1.29 2.79
C THR A 15 23.77 2.07 3.42
N LYS A 16 24.03 3.25 4.02
CA LYS A 16 22.97 4.15 4.50
C LYS A 16 22.07 4.70 3.39
N ILE A 17 22.62 4.95 2.21
CA ILE A 17 21.85 5.44 1.05
C ILE A 17 20.94 4.33 0.51
N TYR A 18 21.44 3.09 0.41
CA TYR A 18 20.65 1.94 -0.04
C TYR A 18 19.63 1.46 1.01
N CYS A 19 19.88 1.70 2.30
CA CYS A 19 18.96 1.40 3.40
C CYS A 19 18.06 2.60 3.73
N SER A 20 17.67 3.36 2.71
CA SER A 20 16.72 4.45 2.87
C SER A 20 15.35 3.86 3.27
N PRO A 21 14.75 4.29 4.40
CA PRO A 21 13.46 3.77 4.86
C PRO A 21 12.32 4.01 3.86
N TYR A 22 12.50 4.93 2.90
CA TYR A 22 11.57 5.17 1.81
C TYR A 22 11.38 3.91 0.93
N ASN A 23 12.46 3.19 0.61
CA ASN A 23 12.39 2.04 -0.29
C ASN A 23 11.60 0.86 0.33
N HIS A 24 11.62 0.73 1.65
CA HIS A 24 10.91 -0.35 2.34
C HIS A 24 9.39 -0.13 2.37
N LEU A 25 8.96 1.11 2.59
CA LEU A 25 7.52 1.44 2.62
C LEU A 25 6.90 1.29 1.23
N ASP A 26 7.62 1.71 0.18
CA ASP A 26 7.16 1.58 -1.21
C ASP A 26 6.98 0.10 -1.61
N ILE A 27 7.93 -0.77 -1.24
CA ILE A 27 7.83 -2.21 -1.49
C ILE A 27 6.63 -2.82 -0.74
N GLN A 28 6.41 -2.44 0.52
CA GLN A 28 5.26 -2.94 1.29
C GLN A 28 3.94 -2.51 0.68
N LEU A 29 3.83 -1.26 0.22
CA LEU A 29 2.64 -0.77 -0.44
C LEU A 29 2.41 -1.46 -1.79
N ALA A 30 3.47 -1.68 -2.58
CA ALA A 30 3.39 -2.42 -3.84
C ALA A 30 2.93 -3.87 -3.61
N LEU A 31 3.48 -4.57 -2.62
CA LEU A 31 3.04 -5.92 -2.26
C LEU A 31 1.58 -5.96 -1.81
N LEU A 32 1.14 -4.95 -1.05
CA LEU A 32 -0.26 -4.82 -0.65
C LEU A 32 -1.18 -4.63 -1.86
N ILE A 33 -0.82 -3.73 -2.78
CA ILE A 33 -1.59 -3.47 -4.02
C ILE A 33 -1.65 -4.75 -4.87
N LEU A 34 -0.53 -5.44 -5.06
CA LEU A 34 -0.48 -6.70 -5.79
C LEU A 34 -1.36 -7.78 -5.15
N SER A 35 -1.36 -7.88 -3.82
CA SER A 35 -2.16 -8.87 -3.08
C SER A 35 -3.66 -8.54 -3.09
N ALA A 36 -4.00 -7.26 -3.22
CA ALA A 36 -5.37 -6.78 -3.29
C ALA A 36 -5.96 -6.79 -4.71
N GLY A 37 -5.15 -7.12 -5.73
CA GLY A 37 -5.56 -7.13 -7.14
C GLY A 37 -5.72 -8.54 -7.70
N ASP A 38 -6.60 -8.69 -8.68
CA ASP A 38 -6.70 -9.90 -9.50
C ASP A 38 -5.61 -9.93 -10.60
N HIS A 39 -5.63 -10.97 -11.43
CA HIS A 39 -4.66 -11.13 -12.52
C HIS A 39 -4.76 -10.04 -13.61
N ASP A 40 -5.88 -9.31 -13.67
CA ASP A 40 -6.14 -8.23 -14.63
C ASP A 40 -5.86 -6.84 -14.04
N GLY A 41 -5.37 -6.79 -12.79
CA GLY A 41 -5.10 -5.57 -12.04
C GLY A 41 -6.35 -4.85 -11.57
N ASN A 42 -7.50 -5.52 -11.50
CA ASN A 42 -8.69 -4.99 -10.85
C ASN A 42 -8.63 -5.28 -9.35
N ILE A 43 -9.21 -4.40 -8.54
CA ILE A 43 -9.29 -4.61 -7.09
C ILE A 43 -10.22 -5.78 -6.77
N VAL A 44 -9.74 -6.72 -5.96
CA VAL A 44 -10.50 -7.91 -5.55
C VAL A 44 -11.67 -7.50 -4.67
N LYS A 45 -12.82 -8.13 -4.94
CA LYS A 45 -14.06 -7.99 -4.17
C LYS A 45 -14.51 -9.36 -3.65
N ASP A 46 -15.28 -9.36 -2.58
CA ASP A 46 -15.89 -10.56 -2.02
C ASP A 46 -17.11 -11.01 -2.85
N ALA A 47 -17.78 -12.08 -2.40
CA ALA A 47 -18.97 -12.61 -3.07
C ALA A 47 -20.16 -11.63 -3.10
N ASN A 48 -20.16 -10.61 -2.24
CA ASN A 48 -21.17 -9.56 -2.18
C ASN A 48 -20.77 -8.31 -2.98
N LEU A 49 -19.66 -8.37 -3.73
CA LEU A 49 -19.06 -7.25 -4.45
C LEU A 49 -18.55 -6.14 -3.53
N GLU A 50 -18.29 -6.44 -2.26
CA GLU A 50 -17.65 -5.52 -1.33
C GLU A 50 -16.14 -5.61 -1.42
N PHE A 51 -15.45 -4.51 -1.13
CA PHE A 51 -14.00 -4.50 -1.09
C PHE A 51 -13.47 -5.33 0.09
N MET A 52 -12.28 -5.90 -0.07
CA MET A 52 -11.64 -6.69 0.98
C MET A 52 -11.49 -5.87 2.27
N LYS A 53 -11.93 -6.45 3.39
CA LYS A 53 -11.81 -5.88 4.74
C LYS A 53 -10.75 -6.63 5.54
N ILE A 54 -9.96 -5.89 6.30
CA ILE A 54 -8.95 -6.43 7.22
C ILE A 54 -9.35 -6.06 8.65
N ASN A 55 -9.44 -7.06 9.53
CA ASN A 55 -9.59 -6.80 10.96
C ASN A 55 -8.27 -6.27 11.51
N ILE A 56 -8.29 -5.02 11.98
CA ILE A 56 -7.15 -4.33 12.59
C ILE A 56 -7.25 -4.25 14.11
N SER A 57 -8.22 -4.93 14.72
CA SER A 57 -8.36 -4.97 16.17
C SER A 57 -7.22 -5.77 16.79
N LYS A 58 -6.74 -5.28 17.93
CA LYS A 58 -5.84 -6.01 18.82
C LYS A 58 -6.57 -7.10 19.62
N ASP A 59 -7.86 -6.91 19.87
CA ASP A 59 -8.72 -7.81 20.63
C ASP A 59 -9.62 -8.61 19.67
N PRO A 60 -9.54 -9.95 19.63
CA PRO A 60 -10.39 -10.79 18.77
C PRO A 60 -11.90 -10.61 19.02
N SER A 61 -12.28 -10.19 20.22
CA SER A 61 -13.69 -9.95 20.60
C SER A 61 -14.24 -8.63 20.08
N ASN A 62 -13.37 -7.71 19.65
CA ASN A 62 -13.75 -6.45 19.02
C ASN A 62 -13.42 -6.51 17.52
N LYS A 63 -14.39 -6.27 16.65
CA LYS A 63 -14.18 -6.26 15.21
C LYS A 63 -14.03 -4.83 14.72
N VAL A 64 -12.78 -4.35 14.69
CA VAL A 64 -12.44 -3.09 14.03
C VAL A 64 -11.92 -3.44 12.65
N GLU A 65 -12.77 -3.31 11.64
CA GLU A 65 -12.44 -3.63 10.26
C GLU A 65 -12.09 -2.37 9.47
N LYS A 66 -11.18 -2.51 8.50
CA LYS A 66 -10.88 -1.48 7.50
C LYS A 66 -10.95 -2.07 6.10
N ASP A 67 -11.60 -1.34 5.20
CA ASP A 67 -11.53 -1.64 3.77
C ASP A 67 -10.10 -1.42 3.27
N ILE A 68 -9.67 -2.24 2.32
CA ILE A 68 -8.40 -2.06 1.61
C ILE A 68 -8.27 -0.65 1.00
N ILE A 69 -9.40 -0.04 0.60
CA ILE A 69 -9.49 1.34 0.14
C ILE A 69 -9.07 2.34 1.22
N ASP A 70 -9.42 2.09 2.48
CA ASP A 70 -9.05 2.98 3.59
C ASP A 70 -7.59 2.83 4.01
N ILE A 71 -6.97 1.70 3.63
CA ILE A 71 -5.57 1.40 3.90
C ILE A 71 -4.69 2.03 2.83
N ILE A 72 -5.03 1.88 1.54
CA ILE A 72 -4.26 2.44 0.42
C ILE A 72 -4.53 3.96 0.33
N PRO A 73 -3.55 4.83 0.63
CA PRO A 73 -3.80 6.26 0.83
C PRO A 73 -4.45 6.96 -0.38
N SER A 74 -4.01 6.63 -1.60
CA SER A 74 -4.53 7.20 -2.84
C SER A 74 -5.99 6.86 -3.10
N LEU A 75 -6.46 5.68 -2.67
CA LEU A 75 -7.87 5.28 -2.81
C LEU A 75 -8.72 5.93 -1.71
N ARG A 76 -8.20 6.01 -0.49
CA ARG A 76 -8.88 6.67 0.63
C ARG A 76 -9.23 8.13 0.33
N GLU A 77 -8.36 8.84 -0.37
CA GLU A 77 -8.66 10.23 -0.76
C GLU A 77 -9.87 10.32 -1.70
N ILE A 78 -10.06 9.36 -2.61
CA ILE A 78 -11.26 9.32 -3.46
C ILE A 78 -12.51 9.17 -2.59
N ARG A 79 -12.45 8.30 -1.57
CA ARG A 79 -13.58 8.07 -0.64
C ARG A 79 -13.98 9.32 0.15
N LYS A 80 -13.01 10.19 0.47
CA LYS A 80 -13.26 11.42 1.24
C LYS A 80 -13.87 12.55 0.40
N HIS A 81 -13.54 12.61 -0.89
CA HIS A 81 -13.86 13.76 -1.75
C HIS A 81 -15.02 13.51 -2.72
N GLU A 82 -15.44 12.26 -2.91
CA GLU A 82 -16.55 11.88 -3.79
C GLU A 82 -17.74 11.36 -2.97
N ASN A 83 -18.87 12.07 -3.01
CA ASN A 83 -20.09 11.69 -2.30
C ASN A 83 -21.00 10.74 -3.10
N ASP A 84 -20.86 10.74 -4.43
CA ASP A 84 -21.60 9.83 -5.29
C ASP A 84 -20.96 8.45 -5.29
N ILE A 85 -21.70 7.43 -4.83
CA ILE A 85 -21.17 6.07 -4.60
C ILE A 85 -20.75 5.41 -5.91
N GLU A 86 -21.51 5.58 -6.99
CA GLU A 86 -21.22 4.94 -8.26
C GLU A 86 -19.95 5.53 -8.87
N ARG A 87 -19.85 6.86 -8.90
CA ARG A 87 -18.68 7.58 -9.36
C ARG A 87 -17.47 7.32 -8.48
N GLN A 88 -17.66 7.21 -7.17
CA GLN A 88 -16.62 6.86 -6.22
C GLN A 88 -16.03 5.49 -6.54
N ASN A 89 -16.88 4.48 -6.73
CA ASN A 89 -16.44 3.12 -7.06
C ASN A 89 -15.70 3.07 -8.40
N GLN A 90 -16.22 3.73 -9.44
CA GLN A 90 -15.55 3.81 -10.74
C GLN A 90 -14.15 4.45 -10.62
N ARG A 91 -14.03 5.55 -9.87
CA ARG A 91 -12.74 6.22 -9.66
C ARG A 91 -11.77 5.36 -8.86
N ILE A 92 -12.25 4.61 -7.87
CA ILE A 92 -11.43 3.67 -7.08
C ILE A 92 -10.88 2.58 -7.99
N GLU A 93 -11.72 1.98 -8.85
CA GLU A 93 -11.29 0.92 -9.78
C GLU A 93 -10.25 1.42 -10.78
N ILE A 94 -10.49 2.59 -11.39
CA ILE A 94 -9.54 3.23 -12.30
C ILE A 94 -8.22 3.49 -11.57
N LYS A 95 -8.28 4.10 -10.37
CA LYS A 95 -7.07 4.45 -9.62
C LYS A 95 -6.31 3.22 -9.15
N PHE A 96 -6.99 2.17 -8.73
CA PHE A 96 -6.34 0.92 -8.36
C PHE A 96 -5.59 0.32 -9.55
N LYS A 97 -6.21 0.30 -10.73
CA LYS A 97 -5.61 -0.23 -11.96
C LYS A 97 -4.38 0.57 -12.42
N GLU A 98 -4.33 1.87 -12.13
CA GLU A 98 -3.13 2.68 -12.34
C GLU A 98 -2.00 2.31 -11.39
N LEU A 99 -2.31 1.98 -10.13
CA LEU A 99 -1.32 1.63 -9.10
C LEU A 99 -0.77 0.21 -9.27
N TYR A 100 -1.51 -0.67 -9.94
CA TYR A 100 -1.12 -2.06 -10.17
C TYR A 100 -0.06 -2.21 -11.30
N LYS A 101 0.07 -1.20 -12.17
CA LYS A 101 1.02 -1.18 -13.30
C LYS A 101 2.35 -0.57 -12.91
#